data_AF-A0A1Q8ZA33-F1
#
_entry.id   AF-A0A1Q8ZA33-F1
#
_cell.length_a   1.000
_cell.length_b   1.000
_cell.length_c   1.000
_cell.angle_alpha   90.00
_cell.angle_beta   90.00
_cell.angle_gamma   90.00
#
_symmetry.space_group_name_H-M   'P 1'
#
loop_
_entity.id
_entity.type
_entity.pdbx_description
1 polymer ?
#
loop_
_entity_poly.entity_id
_entity_poly.type
_entity_poly.pdbx_seq_one_letter_code
_entity_poly.pdbx_strand_id
1 'polypeptide(L)'
;MEFPGSTPETRYVQDSVDPYSWWAGNLRFANLSGKLLGAHIAHAGLIVLWAGAMTLFELSRFNPNLPMYGQGLILLPHLASLGFGVGANGQIMSPDPYFAIGVIHLIGSAILGAGGIYHAVLGPEKLDEKGFGYQWEDGRKMTSILGIHLVLLGVGALLLVLKAVFIGGLYDPAISSVRLITNPTLNPLTIFGYLVGIAPNGWTLKGMAAVNNLEDVVGGHIWVGSLCILGGIWHICTEPAKWAKGLFVWSGEAYLSYSQAALAYMGFFAAYFVWINDIVYPSVFYGPTGTTTVDGVITPRTWLMLFHVIFASLLLAGHFWHALRARAIAAGFVFSKMKFSANARFGDTQFSSEPLFAGIVRVPQDNPQIGNLVTPINGSDVTRSWIKNLPIYRHGLSPITRGLEIGMVHGYLLLGPFLKLGPLRDTDIALWGGWGGASGLVVILSVCLFLYGNAGFQGSRKPVGELPANLQTYKDWSQFTSGFLIGGLGGILFAIFILLEIGRSGIM
;
A
#
# COMPACT_ATOMS: atom_id res chain seq x y z
N MET A 1 6.69 24.44 -36.37
CA MET A 1 6.96 25.59 -35.49
C MET A 1 8.01 25.15 -34.49
N GLU A 2 9.25 25.62 -34.62
CA GLU A 2 10.27 25.41 -33.59
C GLU A 2 9.95 26.34 -32.40
N PHE A 3 9.78 25.75 -31.22
CA PHE A 3 9.64 26.51 -29.98
C PHE A 3 11.04 26.97 -29.53
N PRO A 4 11.26 28.27 -29.27
CA PRO A 4 12.53 28.74 -28.76
C PRO A 4 12.74 28.19 -27.33
N GLY A 5 13.78 27.37 -27.13
CA GLY A 5 14.17 26.86 -25.81
C GLY A 5 14.35 25.35 -25.67
N SER A 6 14.07 24.53 -26.69
CA SER A 6 14.25 23.07 -26.59
C SER A 6 15.74 22.69 -26.64
N THR A 7 16.29 22.20 -25.53
CA THR A 7 17.60 21.51 -25.53
C THR A 7 17.53 20.22 -26.35
N PRO A 8 18.65 19.67 -26.86
CA PRO A 8 18.66 18.38 -27.57
C PRO A 8 18.02 17.22 -26.78
N GLU A 9 18.00 17.33 -25.45
CA GLU A 9 17.42 16.35 -24.53
C GLU A 9 15.88 16.40 -24.48
N THR A 10 15.26 17.57 -24.69
CA THR A 10 13.78 17.68 -24.72
C THR A 10 13.18 17.25 -26.06
N ARG A 11 13.99 17.24 -27.14
CA ARG A 11 13.57 16.91 -28.50
C ARG A 11 13.12 15.45 -28.67
N TYR A 12 13.76 14.50 -27.99
CA TYR A 12 13.40 13.08 -28.14
C TYR A 12 12.13 12.70 -27.36
N VAL A 13 11.83 13.38 -26.24
CA VAL A 13 10.54 13.23 -25.54
C VAL A 13 9.43 13.65 -26.48
N GLN A 14 9.57 14.83 -27.11
CA GLN A 14 8.62 15.33 -28.11
C GLN A 14 8.47 14.39 -29.31
N ASP A 15 9.57 13.89 -29.87
CA ASP A 15 9.54 12.91 -30.98
C ASP A 15 8.91 11.56 -30.59
N SER A 16 8.96 11.18 -29.32
CA SER A 16 8.32 9.96 -28.80
C SER A 16 6.82 10.10 -28.66
N VAL A 17 6.33 11.34 -28.61
CA VAL A 17 4.93 11.70 -28.41
C VAL A 17 4.26 12.28 -29.66
N ASP A 18 4.93 12.32 -30.82
CA ASP A 18 4.27 12.75 -32.06
C ASP A 18 4.78 11.97 -33.28
N PRO A 19 3.90 11.65 -34.25
CA PRO A 19 2.44 11.85 -34.26
C PRO A 19 1.66 10.69 -33.60
N TYR A 20 0.64 10.99 -32.80
CA TYR A 20 -0.32 9.98 -32.31
C TYR A 20 -1.49 9.75 -33.27
N SER A 21 -1.84 8.48 -33.49
CA SER A 21 -3.08 8.12 -34.18
C SER A 21 -4.33 8.43 -33.33
N TRP A 22 -5.51 8.43 -33.95
CA TRP A 22 -6.77 8.83 -33.33
C TRP A 22 -7.12 8.04 -32.06
N TRP A 23 -6.77 6.74 -32.00
CA TRP A 23 -7.01 5.86 -30.86
C TRP A 23 -6.18 6.22 -29.61
N ALA A 24 -5.13 7.02 -29.76
CA ALA A 24 -4.32 7.58 -28.66
C ALA A 24 -4.47 9.10 -28.53
N GLY A 25 -5.59 9.66 -29.02
CA GLY A 25 -5.78 11.09 -29.19
C GLY A 25 -5.59 11.94 -27.93
N ASN A 26 -5.90 11.39 -26.74
CA ASN A 26 -5.77 12.13 -25.47
C ASN A 26 -4.34 12.52 -25.12
N LEU A 27 -3.32 11.79 -25.62
CA LEU A 27 -1.92 12.14 -25.38
C LEU A 27 -1.53 13.48 -26.02
N ARG A 28 -2.27 13.94 -27.03
CA ARG A 28 -2.08 15.27 -27.66
C ARG A 28 -2.33 16.43 -26.70
N PHE A 29 -3.08 16.19 -25.62
CA PHE A 29 -3.43 17.19 -24.63
C PHE A 29 -2.53 17.15 -23.39
N ALA A 30 -1.55 16.24 -23.32
CA ALA A 30 -0.72 16.03 -22.13
C ALA A 30 -0.01 17.31 -21.65
N ASN A 31 0.34 18.21 -22.57
CA ASN A 31 1.01 19.48 -22.28
C ASN A 31 0.08 20.70 -22.47
N LEU A 32 -1.23 20.49 -22.66
CA LEU A 32 -2.23 21.56 -22.79
C LEU A 32 -3.04 21.64 -21.50
N SER A 33 -2.47 22.29 -20.48
CA SER A 33 -2.99 22.32 -19.11
C SER A 33 -4.45 22.80 -18.99
N GLY A 34 -4.90 23.72 -19.86
CA GLY A 34 -6.28 24.19 -19.87
C GLY A 34 -7.25 23.16 -20.46
N LYS A 35 -6.91 22.56 -21.61
CA LYS A 35 -7.73 21.49 -22.21
C LYS A 35 -7.76 20.24 -21.33
N LEU A 36 -6.63 19.88 -20.74
CA LEU A 36 -6.51 18.74 -19.85
C LEU A 36 -7.33 18.97 -18.56
N LEU A 37 -7.32 20.19 -17.99
CA LEU A 37 -8.23 20.56 -16.91
C LEU A 37 -9.70 20.35 -17.30
N GLY A 38 -10.10 20.83 -18.48
CA GLY A 38 -11.46 20.63 -18.99
C GLY A 38 -11.85 19.16 -19.12
N ALA A 39 -10.95 18.31 -19.62
CA ALA A 39 -11.18 16.87 -19.68
C ALA A 39 -11.38 16.24 -18.28
N HIS A 40 -10.59 16.64 -17.28
CA HIS A 40 -10.73 16.14 -15.91
C HIS A 40 -12.04 16.60 -15.25
N ILE A 41 -12.41 17.86 -15.40
CA ILE A 41 -13.67 18.40 -14.85
C ILE A 41 -14.87 17.75 -15.53
N ALA A 42 -14.85 17.59 -16.85
CA ALA A 42 -15.91 16.90 -17.59
C ALA A 42 -16.04 15.44 -17.14
N HIS A 43 -14.93 14.73 -16.96
CA HIS A 43 -14.92 13.36 -16.46
C HIS A 43 -15.46 13.26 -15.02
N ALA A 44 -15.11 14.20 -14.13
CA ALA A 44 -15.71 14.30 -12.80
C ALA A 44 -17.23 14.53 -12.90
N GLY A 45 -17.67 15.35 -13.85
CA GLY A 45 -19.09 15.54 -14.18
C GLY A 45 -19.79 14.22 -14.55
N LEU A 46 -19.15 13.34 -15.34
CA LEU A 46 -19.71 12.02 -15.68
C LEU A 46 -19.86 11.11 -14.45
N ILE A 47 -18.89 11.11 -13.54
CA ILE A 47 -18.95 10.33 -12.29
C ILE A 47 -20.13 10.80 -11.43
N VAL A 48 -20.25 12.13 -11.24
CA VAL A 48 -21.31 12.74 -10.43
C VAL A 48 -22.68 12.56 -11.11
N LEU A 49 -22.75 12.61 -12.44
CA LEU A 49 -23.96 12.32 -13.21
C LEU A 49 -24.41 10.89 -12.98
N TRP A 50 -23.50 9.92 -13.09
CA TRP A 50 -23.81 8.52 -12.83
C TRP A 50 -24.32 8.31 -11.41
N ALA A 51 -23.65 8.89 -10.40
CA ALA A 51 -24.09 8.76 -9.01
C ALA A 51 -25.52 9.29 -8.80
N GLY A 52 -25.85 10.46 -9.37
CA GLY A 52 -27.19 11.04 -9.28
C GLY A 52 -28.25 10.25 -10.04
N ALA A 53 -28.00 10.00 -11.34
CA ALA A 53 -28.95 9.31 -12.21
C ALA A 53 -29.19 7.87 -11.76
N MET A 54 -28.14 7.14 -11.38
CA MET A 54 -28.25 5.76 -10.92
C MET A 54 -28.96 5.67 -9.57
N THR A 55 -28.73 6.62 -8.64
CA THR A 55 -29.47 6.67 -7.36
C THR A 55 -30.97 6.88 -7.61
N LEU A 56 -31.35 7.80 -8.49
CA LEU A 56 -32.75 8.04 -8.85
C LEU A 56 -33.37 6.85 -9.59
N PHE A 57 -32.60 6.19 -10.46
CA PHE A 57 -33.03 4.96 -11.12
C PHE A 57 -33.29 3.84 -10.12
N GLU A 58 -32.35 3.56 -9.21
CA GLU A 58 -32.52 2.55 -8.15
C GLU A 58 -33.76 2.86 -7.31
N LEU A 59 -33.92 4.13 -6.91
CA LEU A 59 -35.07 4.57 -6.12
C LEU A 59 -36.40 4.37 -6.87
N SER A 60 -36.45 4.63 -8.17
CA SER A 60 -37.67 4.44 -8.99
C SER A 60 -38.11 2.97 -9.11
N ARG A 61 -37.20 2.04 -8.83
CA ARG A 61 -37.42 0.59 -8.91
C ARG A 61 -37.48 -0.07 -7.53
N PHE A 62 -37.19 0.68 -6.47
CA PHE A 62 -37.08 0.16 -5.12
C PHE A 62 -38.45 -0.22 -4.56
N ASN A 63 -38.55 -1.47 -4.08
CA ASN A 63 -39.68 -1.96 -3.32
C ASN A 63 -39.27 -2.15 -1.85
N PRO A 64 -39.80 -1.36 -0.90
CA PRO A 64 -39.43 -1.44 0.51
C PRO A 64 -39.91 -2.72 1.21
N ASN A 65 -40.81 -3.48 0.59
CA ASN A 65 -41.30 -4.76 1.12
C ASN A 65 -40.36 -5.94 0.80
N LEU A 66 -39.33 -5.73 -0.02
CA LEU A 66 -38.36 -6.73 -0.40
C LEU A 66 -36.98 -6.38 0.16
N PRO A 67 -36.11 -7.37 0.46
CA PRO A 67 -34.72 -7.10 0.85
C PRO A 67 -33.99 -6.30 -0.23
N MET A 68 -33.14 -5.34 0.16
CA MET A 68 -32.37 -4.54 -0.80
C MET A 68 -31.47 -5.39 -1.69
N TYR A 69 -30.80 -6.39 -1.09
CA TYR A 69 -29.86 -7.26 -1.80
C TYR A 69 -30.53 -8.15 -2.85
N GLY A 70 -31.85 -8.31 -2.82
CA GLY A 70 -32.61 -9.08 -3.81
C GLY A 70 -33.05 -8.27 -5.04
N GLN A 71 -32.74 -6.97 -5.10
CA GLN A 71 -33.31 -6.04 -6.08
C GLN A 71 -32.28 -5.44 -7.06
N GLY A 72 -31.02 -5.88 -7.00
CA GLY A 72 -29.96 -5.36 -7.87
C GLY A 72 -29.55 -3.92 -7.55
N LEU A 73 -29.62 -3.52 -6.28
CA LEU A 73 -29.28 -2.18 -5.80
C LEU A 73 -27.83 -2.15 -5.31
N ILE A 74 -27.09 -1.10 -5.66
CA ILE A 74 -25.72 -0.89 -5.19
C ILE A 74 -25.54 0.47 -4.52
N LEU A 75 -26.27 1.51 -4.89
CA LEU A 75 -26.13 2.85 -4.31
C LEU A 75 -27.01 3.06 -3.07
N LEU A 76 -28.27 2.64 -3.10
CA LEU A 76 -29.15 2.74 -1.93
C LEU A 76 -28.56 2.02 -0.69
N PRO A 77 -27.95 0.82 -0.81
CA PRO A 77 -27.20 0.21 0.29
C PRO A 77 -26.10 1.10 0.89
N HIS A 78 -25.39 1.90 0.08
CA HIS A 78 -24.34 2.81 0.61
C HIS A 78 -24.97 3.96 1.41
N LEU A 79 -26.07 4.52 0.93
CA LEU A 79 -26.80 5.57 1.65
C LEU A 79 -27.42 5.04 2.95
N ALA A 80 -27.94 3.80 2.92
CA ALA A 80 -28.48 3.13 4.07
C ALA A 80 -27.41 2.83 5.14
N SER A 81 -26.20 2.38 4.75
CA SER A 81 -25.06 2.23 5.67
C SER A 81 -24.71 3.53 6.39
N LEU A 82 -24.86 4.68 5.72
CA LEU A 82 -24.65 6.01 6.32
C LEU A 82 -25.81 6.45 7.24
N GLY A 83 -26.82 5.60 7.45
CA GLY A 83 -27.97 5.85 8.32
C GLY A 83 -29.02 6.79 7.74
N PHE A 84 -28.97 7.11 6.45
CA PHE A 84 -30.00 7.94 5.82
C PHE A 84 -31.29 7.15 5.61
N GLY A 85 -32.41 7.63 6.15
CA GLY A 85 -33.74 7.03 5.88
C GLY A 85 -33.96 5.63 6.46
N VAL A 86 -33.05 5.14 7.30
CA VAL A 86 -33.07 3.79 7.87
C VAL A 86 -33.51 3.81 9.32
N GLY A 87 -34.38 2.86 9.70
CA GLY A 87 -34.81 2.58 11.06
C GLY A 87 -34.22 1.27 11.63
N ALA A 88 -34.89 0.71 12.63
CA ALA A 88 -34.49 -0.57 13.22
C ALA A 88 -34.54 -1.71 12.18
N ASN A 89 -33.67 -2.70 12.36
CA ASN A 89 -33.54 -3.89 11.51
C ASN A 89 -33.30 -3.58 10.01
N GLY A 90 -32.76 -2.38 9.71
CA GLY A 90 -32.50 -1.96 8.34
C GLY A 90 -33.76 -1.58 7.55
N GLN A 91 -34.91 -1.40 8.20
CA GLN A 91 -36.14 -0.98 7.53
C GLN A 91 -36.00 0.44 6.97
N ILE A 92 -36.43 0.66 5.73
CA ILE A 92 -36.44 2.01 5.13
C ILE A 92 -37.70 2.75 5.55
N MET A 93 -37.49 3.82 6.32
CA MET A 93 -38.55 4.64 6.93
C MET A 93 -38.90 5.85 6.06
N SER A 94 -37.94 6.43 5.36
CA SER A 94 -38.17 7.53 4.41
C SER A 94 -37.18 7.46 3.24
N PRO A 95 -37.68 7.49 1.99
CA PRO A 95 -36.83 7.58 0.80
C PRO A 95 -36.35 9.00 0.49
N ASP A 96 -36.85 10.03 1.19
CA ASP A 96 -36.60 11.44 0.84
C ASP A 96 -35.09 11.79 0.83
N PRO A 97 -34.26 11.32 1.77
CA PRO A 97 -32.81 11.56 1.72
C PRO A 97 -32.17 10.99 0.46
N TYR A 98 -32.62 9.82 -0.01
CA TYR A 98 -32.06 9.19 -1.22
C TYR A 98 -32.40 10.00 -2.46
N PHE A 99 -33.65 10.47 -2.55
CA PHE A 99 -34.09 11.36 -3.63
C PHE A 99 -33.28 12.67 -3.64
N ALA A 100 -33.16 13.33 -2.48
CA ALA A 100 -32.43 14.59 -2.35
C ALA A 100 -30.95 14.43 -2.77
N ILE A 101 -30.28 13.37 -2.29
CA ILE A 101 -28.89 13.08 -2.66
C ILE A 101 -28.76 12.82 -4.16
N GLY A 102 -29.67 12.04 -4.74
CA GLY A 102 -29.70 11.77 -6.19
C GLY A 102 -29.83 13.06 -7.01
N VAL A 103 -30.75 13.96 -6.61
CA VAL A 103 -30.97 15.25 -7.28
C VAL A 103 -29.77 16.19 -7.13
N ILE A 104 -29.17 16.27 -5.93
CA ILE A 104 -27.98 17.12 -5.69
C ILE A 104 -26.83 16.70 -6.60
N HIS A 105 -26.57 15.39 -6.72
CA HIS A 105 -25.55 14.89 -7.64
C HIS A 105 -25.94 15.18 -9.10
N LEU A 106 -27.18 14.93 -9.50
CA LEU A 106 -27.62 15.18 -10.87
C LEU A 106 -27.43 16.65 -11.28
N ILE A 107 -27.83 17.61 -10.44
CA ILE A 107 -27.66 19.04 -10.69
C ILE A 107 -26.16 19.42 -10.65
N GLY A 108 -25.42 18.93 -9.65
CA GLY A 108 -23.98 19.18 -9.53
C GLY A 108 -23.20 18.70 -10.77
N SER A 109 -23.63 17.61 -11.38
CA SER A 109 -23.02 17.08 -12.61
C SER A 109 -23.16 18.03 -13.80
N ALA A 110 -24.26 18.78 -13.91
CA ALA A 110 -24.46 19.74 -14.97
C ALA A 110 -23.52 20.95 -14.82
N ILE A 111 -23.27 21.39 -13.58
CA ILE A 111 -22.32 22.47 -13.28
C ILE A 111 -20.89 22.04 -13.65
N LEU A 112 -20.50 20.83 -13.26
CA LEU A 112 -19.19 20.26 -13.62
C LEU A 112 -19.08 20.07 -15.14
N GLY A 113 -20.11 19.54 -15.79
CA GLY A 113 -20.15 19.38 -17.25
C GLY A 113 -19.97 20.70 -17.99
N ALA A 114 -20.67 21.75 -17.57
CA ALA A 114 -20.52 23.10 -18.13
C ALA A 114 -19.10 23.65 -17.97
N GLY A 115 -18.52 23.54 -16.77
CA GLY A 115 -17.14 23.93 -16.51
C GLY A 115 -16.12 23.13 -17.33
N GLY A 116 -16.33 21.82 -17.46
CA GLY A 116 -15.50 20.93 -18.26
C GLY A 116 -15.51 21.29 -19.75
N ILE A 117 -16.69 21.52 -20.33
CA ILE A 117 -16.85 21.96 -21.73
C ILE A 117 -16.19 23.32 -21.94
N TYR A 118 -16.41 24.27 -21.02
CA TYR A 118 -15.78 25.58 -21.09
C TYR A 118 -14.25 25.45 -21.17
N HIS A 119 -13.61 24.74 -20.23
CA HIS A 119 -12.16 24.61 -20.23
C HIS A 119 -11.60 23.76 -21.38
N ALA A 120 -12.35 22.76 -21.87
CA ALA A 120 -11.90 21.91 -22.97
C ALA A 120 -11.97 22.61 -24.34
N VAL A 121 -13.00 23.44 -24.56
CA VAL A 121 -13.35 23.95 -25.90
C VAL A 121 -13.19 25.47 -26.00
N LEU A 122 -13.60 26.24 -24.99
CA LEU A 122 -13.72 27.71 -25.07
C LEU A 122 -12.58 28.44 -24.36
N GLY A 123 -12.07 27.88 -23.27
CA GLY A 123 -11.00 28.44 -22.46
C GLY A 123 -9.63 28.37 -23.13
N PRO A 124 -8.61 28.98 -22.51
CA PRO A 124 -7.24 28.95 -23.04
C PRO A 124 -6.70 27.52 -23.05
N GLU A 125 -5.92 27.16 -24.08
CA GLU A 125 -5.39 25.79 -24.21
C GLU A 125 -4.36 25.46 -23.14
N LYS A 126 -3.58 26.46 -22.71
CA LYS A 126 -2.62 26.40 -21.60
C LYS A 126 -2.93 27.51 -20.59
N LEU A 127 -2.83 27.17 -19.31
CA LEU A 127 -2.99 28.10 -18.20
C LEU A 127 -1.66 28.80 -17.89
N ASP A 128 -1.73 30.03 -17.38
CA ASP A 128 -0.56 30.81 -16.96
C ASP A 128 0.14 30.17 -15.76
N GLU A 129 1.43 29.85 -15.90
CA GLU A 129 2.27 29.20 -14.88
C GLU A 129 2.43 30.05 -13.61
N LYS A 130 2.31 31.38 -13.72
CA LYS A 130 2.28 32.26 -12.53
C LYS A 130 1.02 32.04 -11.68
N GLY A 131 -0.03 31.48 -12.27
CA GLY A 131 -1.29 31.12 -11.62
C GLY A 131 -1.50 29.61 -11.55
N PHE A 132 -2.48 29.12 -12.30
CA PHE A 132 -2.92 27.71 -12.29
C PHE A 132 -2.16 26.80 -13.27
N GLY A 133 -1.33 27.35 -14.15
CA GLY A 133 -0.47 26.60 -15.05
C GLY A 133 0.60 25.82 -14.30
N TYR A 134 1.09 24.75 -14.92
CA TYR A 134 2.11 23.87 -14.37
C TYR A 134 2.91 23.20 -15.50
N GLN A 135 4.13 22.80 -15.16
CA GLN A 135 4.94 21.88 -15.95
C GLN A 135 5.10 20.59 -15.14
N TRP A 136 5.09 19.43 -15.80
CA TRP A 136 5.14 18.14 -15.11
C TRP A 136 6.46 17.93 -14.36
N GLU A 137 7.52 18.56 -14.83
CA GLU A 137 8.88 18.49 -14.30
C GLU A 137 9.09 19.42 -13.09
N ASP A 138 8.19 20.38 -12.86
CA ASP A 138 8.23 21.25 -11.68
C ASP A 138 7.77 20.48 -10.44
N GLY A 139 8.74 19.85 -9.77
CA GLY A 139 8.51 19.08 -8.57
C GLY A 139 7.84 19.87 -7.44
N ARG A 140 8.07 21.19 -7.33
CA ARG A 140 7.44 22.03 -6.29
C ARG A 140 5.96 22.24 -6.61
N LYS A 141 5.64 22.57 -7.86
CA LYS A 141 4.24 22.75 -8.28
C LYS A 141 3.46 21.44 -8.18
N MET A 142 4.09 20.31 -8.54
CA MET A 142 3.48 18.98 -8.41
C MET A 142 3.19 18.60 -6.94
N THR A 143 4.14 18.82 -6.02
CA THR A 143 3.89 18.55 -4.59
C THR A 143 2.85 19.50 -4.00
N SER A 144 2.81 20.77 -4.43
CA SER A 144 1.77 21.70 -4.00
C SER A 144 0.38 21.26 -4.42
N ILE A 145 0.18 20.86 -5.69
CA ILE A 145 -1.10 20.34 -6.19
C ILE A 145 -1.48 19.05 -5.45
N LEU A 146 -0.54 18.11 -5.26
CA LEU A 146 -0.75 16.91 -4.45
C LEU A 146 -1.21 17.26 -3.03
N GLY A 147 -0.52 18.21 -2.39
CA GLY A 147 -0.78 18.59 -1.01
C GLY A 147 -2.17 19.22 -0.82
N ILE A 148 -2.62 20.04 -1.77
CA ILE A 148 -3.99 20.59 -1.75
C ILE A 148 -5.02 19.44 -1.84
N HIS A 149 -4.82 18.48 -2.74
CA HIS A 149 -5.73 17.33 -2.84
C HIS A 149 -5.71 16.46 -1.58
N LEU A 150 -4.56 16.26 -0.94
CA LEU A 150 -4.46 15.54 0.33
C LEU A 150 -5.25 16.25 1.44
N VAL A 151 -5.19 17.58 1.53
CA VAL A 151 -6.03 18.34 2.47
C VAL A 151 -7.51 18.12 2.18
N LEU A 152 -7.93 18.20 0.91
CA LEU A 152 -9.33 17.97 0.52
C LEU A 152 -9.81 16.55 0.83
N LEU A 153 -8.98 15.53 0.58
CA LEU A 153 -9.27 14.13 0.93
C LEU A 153 -9.38 13.96 2.44
N GLY A 154 -8.49 14.60 3.21
CA GLY A 154 -8.53 14.56 4.66
C GLY A 154 -9.80 15.20 5.23
N VAL A 155 -10.23 16.34 4.67
CA VAL A 155 -11.53 16.95 4.99
C VAL A 155 -12.67 15.99 4.65
N GLY A 156 -12.63 15.34 3.49
CA GLY A 156 -13.61 14.32 3.11
C GLY A 156 -13.74 13.17 4.11
N ALA A 157 -12.62 12.63 4.60
CA ALA A 157 -12.63 11.61 5.64
C ALA A 157 -13.25 12.11 6.96
N LEU A 158 -12.98 13.35 7.34
CA LEU A 158 -13.55 13.97 8.53
C LEU A 158 -15.04 14.31 8.39
N LEU A 159 -15.58 14.48 7.17
CA LEU A 159 -17.03 14.60 6.97
C LEU A 159 -17.77 13.31 7.35
N LEU A 160 -17.18 12.13 7.13
CA LEU A 160 -17.74 10.88 7.64
C LEU A 160 -17.73 10.84 9.17
N VAL A 161 -16.65 11.31 9.80
CA VAL A 161 -16.58 11.42 11.27
C VAL A 161 -17.65 12.37 11.79
N LEU A 162 -17.82 13.53 11.14
CA LEU A 162 -18.87 14.49 11.47
C LEU A 162 -20.26 13.86 11.40
N LYS A 163 -20.54 13.09 10.33
CA LYS A 163 -21.78 12.33 10.17
C LYS A 163 -21.97 11.32 11.31
N ALA A 164 -20.95 10.53 11.61
CA ALA A 164 -21.04 9.43 12.57
C ALA A 164 -21.17 9.90 14.03
N VAL A 165 -20.48 10.98 14.40
CA VAL A 165 -20.41 11.44 15.79
C VAL A 165 -21.47 12.49 16.10
N PHE A 166 -21.79 13.38 15.15
CA PHE A 166 -22.61 14.57 15.42
C PHE A 166 -23.90 14.64 14.60
N ILE A 167 -23.98 14.02 13.41
CA ILE A 167 -25.12 14.19 12.48
C ILE A 167 -25.82 12.87 12.21
N GLY A 168 -26.69 12.46 13.13
CA GLY A 168 -27.59 11.32 12.95
C GLY A 168 -26.95 9.94 12.95
N GLY A 169 -25.62 9.80 12.95
CA GLY A 169 -24.94 8.52 13.18
C GLY A 169 -24.78 7.65 11.93
N LEU A 170 -24.45 6.38 12.16
CA LEU A 170 -24.31 5.35 11.11
C LEU A 170 -25.19 4.15 11.45
N TYR A 171 -25.54 3.35 10.44
CA TYR A 171 -26.21 2.07 10.69
C TYR A 171 -25.22 1.07 11.30
N ASP A 172 -25.53 0.56 12.49
CA ASP A 172 -24.74 -0.47 13.16
C ASP A 172 -25.43 -1.84 13.06
N PRO A 173 -24.85 -2.79 12.33
CA PRO A 173 -25.38 -4.15 12.23
C PRO A 173 -25.44 -4.88 13.58
N ALA A 174 -24.52 -4.59 14.51
CA ALA A 174 -24.42 -5.27 15.80
C ALA A 174 -25.65 -5.03 16.69
N ILE A 175 -26.27 -3.84 16.56
CA ILE A 175 -27.52 -3.50 17.25
C ILE A 175 -28.72 -3.37 16.30
N SER A 176 -28.49 -3.61 15.00
CA SER A 176 -29.50 -3.50 13.93
C SER A 176 -30.24 -2.16 13.95
N SER A 177 -29.52 -1.05 14.14
CA SER A 177 -30.13 0.29 14.20
C SER A 177 -29.11 1.38 13.90
N VAL A 178 -29.60 2.58 13.56
CA VAL A 178 -28.75 3.76 13.41
C VAL A 178 -28.40 4.31 14.80
N ARG A 179 -27.11 4.59 15.02
CA ARG A 179 -26.64 5.21 16.27
C ARG A 179 -25.51 6.20 16.05
N LEU A 180 -25.39 7.14 16.98
CA LEU A 180 -24.22 8.01 17.09
C LEU A 180 -23.03 7.21 17.65
N ILE A 181 -21.85 7.49 17.11
CA ILE A 181 -20.59 6.91 17.58
C ILE A 181 -19.98 7.90 18.58
N THR A 182 -20.19 7.64 19.88
CA THR A 182 -19.81 8.58 20.95
C THR A 182 -18.37 8.43 21.41
N ASN A 183 -17.77 7.24 21.26
CA ASN A 183 -16.43 6.91 21.74
C ASN A 183 -15.58 6.29 20.62
N PRO A 184 -15.22 7.03 19.56
CA PRO A 184 -14.37 6.51 18.50
C PRO A 184 -12.99 6.11 19.03
N THR A 185 -12.43 5.02 18.52
CA THR A 185 -11.15 4.47 19.00
C THR A 185 -9.98 5.33 18.54
N LEU A 186 -9.29 5.97 19.48
CA LEU A 186 -8.10 6.78 19.19
C LEU A 186 -6.79 6.07 19.46
N ASN A 187 -6.82 4.90 20.11
CA ASN A 187 -5.62 4.14 20.45
C ASN A 187 -4.85 3.72 19.18
N PRO A 188 -3.62 4.23 18.94
CA PRO A 188 -2.87 3.93 17.72
C PRO A 188 -2.51 2.45 17.61
N LEU A 189 -2.32 1.73 18.73
CA LEU A 189 -2.00 0.31 18.67
C LEU A 189 -3.15 -0.51 18.08
N THR A 190 -4.40 -0.14 18.39
CA THR A 190 -5.57 -0.76 17.79
C THR A 190 -5.70 -0.39 16.31
N ILE A 191 -5.67 0.92 16.01
CA ILE A 191 -5.90 1.42 14.64
C ILE A 191 -4.81 0.94 13.66
N PHE A 192 -3.53 1.08 14.01
CA PHE A 192 -2.44 0.63 13.16
C PHE A 192 -2.19 -0.88 13.25
N GLY A 193 -2.68 -1.55 14.30
CA GLY A 193 -2.69 -3.02 14.40
C GLY A 193 -3.40 -3.68 13.21
N TYR A 194 -4.53 -3.10 12.77
CA TYR A 194 -5.27 -3.57 11.60
C TYR A 194 -4.43 -3.59 10.31
N LEU A 195 -3.44 -2.69 10.15
CA LEU A 195 -2.56 -2.68 8.97
C LEU A 195 -1.65 -3.90 8.88
N VAL A 196 -1.36 -4.53 10.01
CA VAL A 196 -0.49 -5.72 10.12
C VAL A 196 -1.26 -6.97 10.54
N GLY A 197 -2.60 -6.92 10.50
CA GLY A 197 -3.46 -8.05 10.83
C GLY A 197 -3.69 -8.29 12.31
N ILE A 198 -3.28 -7.38 13.20
CA ILE A 198 -3.59 -7.46 14.63
C ILE A 198 -4.95 -6.81 14.85
N ALA A 199 -5.98 -7.64 15.04
CA ALA A 199 -7.33 -7.20 15.39
C ALA A 199 -7.58 -7.44 16.91
N PRO A 200 -8.64 -6.87 17.50
CA PRO A 200 -8.97 -7.07 18.91
C PRO A 200 -9.15 -8.54 19.32
N ASN A 201 -9.48 -9.41 18.36
CA ASN A 201 -9.65 -10.86 18.54
C ASN A 201 -8.38 -11.68 18.22
N GLY A 202 -7.24 -11.04 18.00
CA GLY A 202 -5.96 -11.68 17.68
C GLY A 202 -5.47 -11.40 16.27
N TRP A 203 -4.43 -12.12 15.85
CA TRP A 203 -3.85 -11.96 14.52
C TRP A 203 -4.69 -12.66 13.45
N THR A 204 -4.93 -11.99 12.33
CA THR A 204 -5.75 -12.49 11.22
C THR A 204 -5.22 -12.05 9.86
N LEU A 205 -5.35 -12.95 8.88
CA LEU A 205 -5.08 -12.66 7.46
C LEU A 205 -6.08 -11.68 6.84
N LYS A 206 -7.19 -11.39 7.52
CA LYS A 206 -8.18 -10.41 7.05
C LYS A 206 -7.65 -8.97 7.07
N GLY A 207 -6.57 -8.69 7.80
CA GLY A 207 -6.01 -7.34 7.90
C GLY A 207 -7.05 -6.32 8.38
N MET A 208 -7.10 -5.17 7.71
CA MET A 208 -8.10 -4.13 7.96
C MET A 208 -9.55 -4.60 7.76
N ALA A 209 -9.80 -5.59 6.90
CA ALA A 209 -11.16 -6.10 6.67
C ALA A 209 -11.71 -6.89 7.87
N ALA A 210 -10.87 -7.15 8.88
CA ALA A 210 -11.27 -7.72 10.16
C ALA A 210 -12.01 -6.74 11.09
N VAL A 211 -12.09 -5.45 10.73
CA VAL A 211 -12.78 -4.44 11.55
C VAL A 211 -14.22 -4.88 11.83
N ASN A 212 -14.57 -4.93 13.12
CA ASN A 212 -15.79 -5.58 13.61
C ASN A 212 -16.69 -4.66 14.46
N ASN A 213 -16.38 -3.36 14.52
CA ASN A 213 -17.16 -2.34 15.22
C ASN A 213 -16.99 -0.98 14.53
N LEU A 214 -17.91 -0.04 14.78
CA LEU A 214 -17.91 1.27 14.14
C LEU A 214 -16.99 2.28 14.83
N GLU A 215 -16.66 2.08 16.11
CA GLU A 215 -15.72 2.91 16.86
C GLU A 215 -14.33 2.91 16.21
N ASP A 216 -13.86 1.73 15.78
CA ASP A 216 -12.60 1.56 15.07
C ASP A 216 -12.66 2.11 13.65
N VAL A 217 -13.80 1.98 12.96
CA VAL A 217 -14.01 2.58 11.63
C VAL A 217 -13.90 4.11 11.72
N VAL A 218 -14.66 4.75 12.62
CA VAL A 218 -14.66 6.20 12.79
C VAL A 218 -13.30 6.69 13.33
N GLY A 219 -12.72 5.97 14.30
CA GLY A 219 -11.38 6.23 14.82
C GLY A 219 -10.30 6.19 13.74
N GLY A 220 -10.34 5.19 12.85
CA GLY A 220 -9.45 5.10 11.70
C GLY A 220 -9.59 6.28 10.73
N HIS A 221 -10.83 6.76 10.50
CA HIS A 221 -11.06 7.95 9.66
C HIS A 221 -10.57 9.26 10.31
N ILE A 222 -10.59 9.37 11.64
CA ILE A 222 -9.94 10.48 12.36
C ILE A 222 -8.42 10.46 12.10
N TRP A 223 -7.79 9.29 12.19
CA TRP A 223 -6.36 9.12 11.91
C TRP A 223 -6.02 9.44 10.45
N VAL A 224 -6.69 8.81 9.49
CA VAL A 224 -6.46 9.05 8.06
C VAL A 224 -6.74 10.50 7.69
N GLY A 225 -7.84 11.10 8.17
CA GLY A 225 -8.16 12.50 7.93
C GLY A 225 -7.07 13.44 8.41
N SER A 226 -6.58 13.23 9.63
CA SER A 226 -5.49 14.01 10.22
C SER A 226 -4.18 13.83 9.47
N LEU A 227 -3.82 12.58 9.13
CA LEU A 227 -2.59 12.28 8.38
C LEU A 227 -2.61 12.89 6.98
N CYS A 228 -3.75 12.84 6.28
CA CYS A 228 -3.91 13.47 4.97
C CYS A 228 -3.78 15.00 5.05
N ILE A 229 -4.39 15.66 6.04
CA ILE A 229 -4.26 17.12 6.20
C ILE A 229 -2.82 17.51 6.52
N LEU A 230 -2.19 16.86 7.51
CA LEU A 230 -0.82 17.15 7.90
C LEU A 230 0.18 16.85 6.78
N GLY A 231 0.02 15.72 6.09
CA GLY A 231 0.81 15.36 4.91
C GLY A 231 0.57 16.33 3.75
N GLY A 232 -0.65 16.81 3.57
CA GLY A 232 -1.00 17.81 2.57
C GLY A 232 -0.31 19.15 2.82
N ILE A 233 -0.37 19.65 4.06
CA ILE A 233 0.34 20.87 4.48
C ILE A 233 1.85 20.69 4.28
N TRP A 234 2.40 19.53 4.68
CA TRP A 234 3.81 19.21 4.45
C TRP A 234 4.18 19.29 2.97
N HIS A 235 3.40 18.69 2.07
CA HIS A 235 3.68 18.70 0.63
C HIS A 235 3.50 20.08 -0.02
N ILE A 236 2.63 20.94 0.51
CA ILE A 236 2.51 22.34 0.08
C ILE A 236 3.76 23.14 0.47
N CYS A 237 4.29 22.89 1.67
CA CYS A 237 5.38 23.65 2.26
C CYS A 237 6.78 23.12 1.90
N THR A 238 6.88 21.98 1.22
CA THR A 238 8.16 21.31 0.92
C THR A 238 8.32 20.96 -0.55
N GLU A 239 9.56 20.70 -0.93
CA GLU A 239 9.93 20.23 -2.26
C GLU A 239 10.51 18.80 -2.18
N PRO A 240 10.42 18.01 -3.27
CA PRO A 240 11.00 16.68 -3.29
C PRO A 240 12.49 16.68 -2.93
N ALA A 241 12.88 15.87 -1.95
CA ALA A 241 14.26 15.68 -1.56
C ALA A 241 15.09 15.05 -2.70
N LYS A 242 16.42 15.27 -2.68
CA LYS A 242 17.33 14.79 -3.74
C LYS A 242 17.22 13.28 -3.99
N TRP A 243 17.08 12.48 -2.93
CA TRP A 243 16.94 11.03 -3.06
C TRP A 243 15.65 10.63 -3.78
N ALA A 244 14.53 11.34 -3.53
CA ALA A 244 13.26 11.08 -4.20
C ALA A 244 13.34 11.50 -5.67
N LYS A 245 13.98 12.65 -5.94
CA LYS A 245 14.26 13.11 -7.31
C LYS A 245 15.06 12.07 -8.11
N GLY A 246 16.04 11.41 -7.50
CA GLY A 246 16.84 10.37 -8.13
C GLY A 246 16.15 8.99 -8.27
N LEU A 247 15.03 8.73 -7.59
CA LEU A 247 14.36 7.43 -7.63
C LEU A 247 13.19 7.39 -8.62
N PHE A 248 12.44 8.49 -8.73
CA PHE A 248 11.21 8.55 -9.53
C PHE A 248 11.45 9.13 -10.93
N VAL A 249 10.54 8.81 -11.86
CA VAL A 249 10.45 9.46 -13.17
C VAL A 249 9.48 10.63 -13.03
N TRP A 250 9.92 11.84 -13.39
CA TRP A 250 9.17 13.08 -13.21
C TRP A 250 8.51 13.50 -14.53
N SER A 251 7.39 12.86 -14.86
CA SER A 251 6.60 13.17 -16.06
C SER A 251 5.11 12.89 -15.81
N GLY A 252 4.23 13.53 -16.57
CA GLY A 252 2.78 13.31 -16.43
C GLY A 252 2.36 11.85 -16.60
N GLU A 253 2.98 11.12 -17.53
CA GLU A 253 2.72 9.69 -17.72
C GLU A 253 3.23 8.82 -16.56
N ALA A 254 4.38 9.19 -15.96
CA ALA A 254 4.87 8.49 -14.78
C ALA A 254 3.91 8.69 -13.59
N TYR A 255 3.45 9.92 -13.35
CA TYR A 255 2.48 10.21 -12.30
C TYR A 255 1.16 9.45 -12.51
N LEU A 256 0.65 9.42 -13.74
CA LEU A 256 -0.51 8.60 -14.11
C LEU A 256 -0.28 7.12 -13.75
N SER A 257 0.89 6.56 -14.07
CA SER A 257 1.19 5.17 -13.77
C SER A 257 1.24 4.88 -12.27
N TYR A 258 1.78 5.80 -11.44
CA TYR A 258 1.80 5.65 -9.99
C TYR A 258 0.37 5.64 -9.42
N SER A 259 -0.48 6.55 -9.91
CA SER A 259 -1.89 6.59 -9.51
C SER A 259 -2.68 5.35 -9.96
N GLN A 260 -2.38 4.78 -11.13
CA GLN A 260 -3.00 3.54 -11.60
C GLN A 260 -2.66 2.34 -10.70
N ALA A 261 -1.40 2.21 -10.25
CA ALA A 261 -1.02 1.17 -9.29
C ALA A 261 -1.76 1.34 -7.95
N ALA A 262 -1.84 2.57 -7.43
CA ALA A 262 -2.56 2.86 -6.20
C ALA A 262 -4.06 2.53 -6.33
N LEU A 263 -4.71 2.92 -7.43
CA LEU A 263 -6.12 2.58 -7.71
C LEU A 263 -6.35 1.07 -7.89
N ALA A 264 -5.41 0.36 -8.53
CA ALA A 264 -5.49 -1.09 -8.63
C ALA A 264 -5.45 -1.76 -7.24
N TYR A 265 -4.52 -1.35 -6.38
CA TYR A 265 -4.45 -1.82 -5.00
C TYR A 265 -5.77 -1.53 -4.25
N MET A 266 -6.27 -0.29 -4.33
CA MET A 266 -7.54 0.09 -3.71
C MET A 266 -8.72 -0.72 -4.26
N GLY A 267 -8.75 -1.03 -5.55
CA GLY A 267 -9.79 -1.83 -6.18
C GLY A 267 -9.79 -3.28 -5.70
N PHE A 268 -8.63 -3.96 -5.67
CA PHE A 268 -8.54 -5.32 -5.10
C PHE A 268 -8.93 -5.34 -3.63
N PHE A 269 -8.52 -4.31 -2.89
CA PHE A 269 -8.85 -4.18 -1.49
C PHE A 269 -10.35 -3.94 -1.26
N ALA A 270 -11.00 -3.08 -2.06
CA ALA A 270 -12.44 -2.85 -2.04
C ALA A 270 -13.23 -4.12 -2.37
N ALA A 271 -12.78 -4.89 -3.37
CA ALA A 271 -13.36 -6.18 -3.72
C ALA A 271 -13.30 -7.19 -2.56
N TYR A 272 -12.17 -7.23 -1.86
CA TYR A 272 -12.01 -8.07 -0.68
C TYR A 272 -12.90 -7.61 0.49
N PHE A 273 -12.93 -6.30 0.75
CA PHE A 273 -13.75 -5.69 1.81
C PHE A 273 -15.23 -6.00 1.66
N VAL A 274 -15.80 -5.77 0.47
CA VAL A 274 -17.22 -6.03 0.22
C VAL A 274 -17.57 -7.52 0.29
N TRP A 275 -16.60 -8.40 0.04
CA TRP A 275 -16.82 -9.85 0.09
C TRP A 275 -16.92 -10.39 1.53
N ILE A 276 -16.11 -9.88 2.44
CA ILE A 276 -15.92 -10.50 3.76
C ILE A 276 -16.31 -9.64 4.97
N ASN A 277 -16.45 -8.33 4.82
CA ASN A 277 -16.78 -7.45 5.95
C ASN A 277 -18.29 -7.26 6.07
N ASP A 278 -18.81 -7.41 7.28
CA ASP A 278 -20.25 -7.26 7.59
C ASP A 278 -20.57 -5.98 8.38
N ILE A 279 -19.58 -5.17 8.71
CA ILE A 279 -19.77 -3.93 9.47
C ILE A 279 -20.03 -2.76 8.53
N VAL A 280 -19.08 -2.48 7.63
CA VAL A 280 -19.22 -1.35 6.69
C VAL A 280 -20.02 -1.74 5.44
N TYR A 281 -20.21 -3.04 5.21
CA TYR A 281 -21.17 -3.61 4.27
C TYR A 281 -22.16 -4.50 5.02
N PRO A 282 -23.21 -3.95 5.67
CA PRO A 282 -24.18 -4.72 6.43
C PRO A 282 -24.92 -5.76 5.58
N SER A 283 -24.99 -7.01 6.03
CA SER A 283 -25.67 -8.08 5.28
C SER A 283 -27.16 -7.81 5.05
N VAL A 284 -27.81 -7.01 5.90
CA VAL A 284 -29.20 -6.57 5.69
C VAL A 284 -29.38 -5.79 4.39
N PHE A 285 -28.36 -5.07 3.92
CA PHE A 285 -28.41 -4.28 2.69
C PHE A 285 -27.72 -4.98 1.51
N TYR A 286 -26.59 -5.65 1.77
CA TYR A 286 -25.74 -6.23 0.71
C TYR A 286 -25.89 -7.74 0.53
N GLY A 287 -26.61 -8.42 1.41
CA GLY A 287 -26.74 -9.88 1.46
C GLY A 287 -25.63 -10.52 2.30
N PRO A 288 -25.70 -11.83 2.59
CA PRO A 288 -24.73 -12.53 3.43
C PRO A 288 -23.30 -12.47 2.88
N THR A 289 -22.31 -12.37 3.76
CA THR A 289 -20.88 -12.42 3.39
C THR A 289 -20.51 -13.77 2.78
N GLY A 290 -19.57 -13.79 1.83
CA GLY A 290 -19.09 -15.03 1.23
C GLY A 290 -20.12 -15.77 0.35
N THR A 291 -21.28 -15.16 0.09
CA THR A 291 -22.36 -15.75 -0.70
C THR A 291 -22.52 -15.03 -2.04
N THR A 292 -22.50 -15.79 -3.14
CA THR A 292 -22.65 -15.25 -4.49
C THR A 292 -24.09 -14.92 -4.86
N THR A 293 -25.01 -15.79 -4.43
CA THR A 293 -26.44 -15.69 -4.76
C THR A 293 -27.30 -16.01 -3.55
N VAL A 294 -28.41 -15.30 -3.40
CA VAL A 294 -29.48 -15.62 -2.44
C VAL A 294 -30.74 -15.86 -3.26
N ASP A 295 -31.38 -17.02 -3.07
CA ASP A 295 -32.61 -17.42 -3.79
C ASP A 295 -32.50 -17.28 -5.33
N GLY A 296 -31.33 -17.60 -5.89
CA GLY A 296 -31.07 -17.51 -7.33
C GLY A 296 -30.75 -16.10 -7.84
N VAL A 297 -30.78 -15.07 -6.99
CA VAL A 297 -30.44 -13.69 -7.32
C VAL A 297 -29.00 -13.38 -6.94
N ILE A 298 -28.23 -12.80 -7.85
CA ILE A 298 -26.84 -12.35 -7.60
C ILE A 298 -26.86 -11.16 -6.64
N THR A 299 -26.09 -11.27 -5.55
CA THR A 299 -26.07 -10.25 -4.50
C THR A 299 -25.27 -9.01 -4.93
N PRO A 300 -25.55 -7.82 -4.35
CA PRO A 300 -24.71 -6.63 -4.52
C PRO A 300 -23.25 -6.87 -4.19
N ARG A 301 -22.93 -7.73 -3.21
CA ARG A 301 -21.54 -8.09 -2.89
C ARG A 301 -20.82 -8.69 -4.08
N THR A 302 -21.47 -9.60 -4.81
CA THR A 302 -20.88 -10.22 -5.99
C THR A 302 -20.69 -9.23 -7.11
N TRP A 303 -21.69 -8.40 -7.40
CA TRP A 303 -21.58 -7.37 -8.44
C TRP A 303 -20.43 -6.39 -8.15
N LEU A 304 -20.38 -5.87 -6.92
CA LEU A 304 -19.33 -4.95 -6.49
C LEU A 304 -17.95 -5.63 -6.51
N MET A 305 -17.83 -6.83 -5.95
CA MET A 305 -16.56 -7.57 -5.91
C MET A 305 -16.02 -7.83 -7.33
N LEU A 306 -16.85 -8.37 -8.23
CA LEU A 306 -16.43 -8.65 -9.61
C LEU A 306 -16.05 -7.39 -10.37
N PHE A 307 -16.84 -6.33 -10.26
CA PHE A 307 -16.54 -5.03 -10.88
C PHE A 307 -15.17 -4.52 -10.43
N HIS A 308 -14.93 -4.49 -9.12
CA HIS A 308 -13.68 -3.97 -8.56
C HIS A 308 -12.47 -4.83 -8.95
N VAL A 309 -12.58 -6.17 -8.96
CA VAL A 309 -11.47 -7.05 -9.40
C VAL A 309 -11.13 -6.84 -10.87
N ILE A 310 -12.14 -6.74 -11.74
CA ILE A 310 -11.93 -6.56 -13.18
C ILE A 310 -11.25 -5.22 -13.45
N PHE A 311 -11.79 -4.12 -12.90
CA PHE A 311 -11.23 -2.79 -13.14
C PHE A 311 -9.88 -2.59 -12.44
N ALA A 312 -9.66 -3.17 -11.26
CA ALA A 312 -8.35 -3.18 -10.62
C ALA A 312 -7.29 -3.88 -11.49
N SER A 313 -7.65 -5.00 -12.12
CA SER A 313 -6.76 -5.74 -13.01
C SER A 313 -6.42 -4.94 -14.27
N LEU A 314 -7.41 -4.25 -14.85
CA LEU A 314 -7.20 -3.37 -16.00
C LEU A 314 -6.30 -2.17 -15.64
N LEU A 315 -6.52 -1.56 -14.46
CA LEU A 315 -5.68 -0.48 -13.95
C LEU A 315 -4.25 -0.95 -13.68
N LEU A 316 -4.06 -2.17 -13.18
CA LEU A 316 -2.74 -2.76 -12.97
C LEU A 316 -2.01 -3.00 -14.31
N ALA A 317 -2.73 -3.50 -15.32
CA ALA A 317 -2.18 -3.61 -16.67
C ALA A 317 -1.81 -2.23 -17.25
N GLY A 318 -2.67 -1.22 -17.04
CA GLY A 318 -2.39 0.17 -17.39
C GLY A 318 -1.16 0.74 -16.69
N HIS A 319 -0.98 0.45 -15.40
CA HIS A 319 0.22 0.81 -14.65
C HIS A 319 1.48 0.24 -15.31
N PHE A 320 1.53 -1.07 -15.59
CA PHE A 320 2.71 -1.67 -16.23
C PHE A 320 2.98 -1.05 -17.59
N TRP A 321 1.95 -0.82 -18.40
CA TRP A 321 2.07 -0.17 -19.70
C TRP A 321 2.69 1.22 -19.59
N HIS A 322 2.10 2.12 -18.78
CA HIS A 322 2.55 3.50 -18.68
C HIS A 322 3.87 3.64 -17.91
N ALA A 323 4.12 2.82 -16.88
CA ALA A 323 5.37 2.86 -16.12
C ALA A 323 6.57 2.43 -16.98
N LEU A 324 6.42 1.35 -17.77
CA LEU A 324 7.45 0.90 -18.70
C LEU A 324 7.68 1.92 -19.80
N ARG A 325 6.61 2.48 -20.37
CA ARG A 325 6.70 3.50 -21.41
C ARG A 325 7.37 4.78 -20.90
N ALA A 326 6.95 5.29 -19.75
CA ALA A 326 7.55 6.46 -19.13
C ALA A 326 9.04 6.25 -18.85
N ARG A 327 9.43 5.06 -18.35
CA ARG A 327 10.83 4.69 -18.12
C ARG A 327 11.63 4.56 -19.42
N ALA A 328 11.05 4.01 -20.48
CA ALA A 328 11.71 3.89 -21.78
C ALA A 328 11.95 5.26 -22.42
N ILE A 329 10.94 6.14 -22.41
CA ILE A 329 11.07 7.53 -22.87
C ILE A 329 12.14 8.25 -22.05
N ALA A 330 12.12 8.05 -20.74
CA ALA A 330 13.11 8.59 -19.82
C ALA A 330 14.54 8.15 -20.13
N ALA A 331 14.72 6.90 -20.56
CA ALA A 331 16.00 6.36 -21.02
C ALA A 331 16.39 6.79 -22.45
N GLY A 332 15.61 7.66 -23.09
CA GLY A 332 15.88 8.18 -24.44
C GLY A 332 15.38 7.28 -25.58
N PHE A 333 14.45 6.35 -25.31
CA PHE A 333 13.81 5.55 -26.36
C PHE A 333 12.73 6.34 -27.10
N VAL A 334 12.84 6.39 -28.43
CA VAL A 334 11.88 7.08 -29.30
C VAL A 334 10.94 6.08 -29.97
N PHE A 335 9.71 6.00 -29.45
CA PHE A 335 8.71 5.02 -29.89
C PHE A 335 8.29 5.18 -31.35
N SER A 336 8.16 6.41 -31.86
CA SER A 336 7.81 6.68 -33.26
C SER A 336 8.85 6.13 -34.26
N LYS A 337 10.11 6.04 -33.84
CA LYS A 337 11.25 5.56 -34.64
C LYS A 337 11.67 4.14 -34.25
N MET A 338 11.07 3.58 -33.19
CA MET A 338 11.43 2.30 -32.57
C MET A 338 12.95 2.15 -32.29
N LYS A 339 13.60 3.25 -31.86
CA LYS A 339 15.06 3.32 -31.64
C LYS A 339 15.42 4.25 -30.48
N PHE A 340 16.56 4.01 -29.85
CA PHE A 340 17.15 4.97 -28.92
C PHE A 340 17.70 6.19 -29.67
N SER A 341 17.58 7.37 -29.06
CA SER A 341 18.21 8.60 -29.54
C SER A 341 19.74 8.42 -29.63
N ALA A 342 20.40 9.05 -30.61
CA ALA A 342 21.87 9.02 -30.71
C ALA A 342 22.56 9.66 -29.50
N ASN A 343 21.86 10.54 -28.78
CA ASN A 343 22.30 11.14 -27.53
C ASN A 343 21.76 10.40 -26.29
N ALA A 344 21.04 9.30 -26.47
CA ALA A 344 20.60 8.46 -25.35
C ALA A 344 21.84 7.87 -24.69
N ARG A 345 22.21 8.45 -23.55
CA ARG A 345 23.23 7.85 -22.69
C ARG A 345 22.58 6.61 -22.08
N PHE A 346 23.07 5.43 -22.45
CA PHE A 346 22.79 4.22 -21.67
C PHE A 346 23.47 4.41 -20.30
N GLY A 347 22.70 4.95 -19.35
CA GLY A 347 23.16 5.35 -18.03
C GLY A 347 22.60 6.71 -17.60
N ASP A 348 21.69 6.67 -16.60
CA ASP A 348 21.61 7.52 -15.40
C ASP A 348 21.92 9.03 -15.48
N THR A 349 21.74 9.65 -16.63
CA THR A 349 22.03 11.08 -16.84
C THR A 349 20.76 11.89 -17.05
N GLN A 350 19.59 11.30 -16.76
CA GLN A 350 18.33 12.01 -16.87
C GLN A 350 18.18 13.14 -15.83
N PHE A 351 19.02 13.18 -14.79
CA PHE A 351 18.97 14.21 -13.77
C PHE A 351 20.39 14.69 -13.40
N SER A 352 20.79 15.83 -13.98
CA SER A 352 22.05 16.57 -13.74
C SER A 352 23.31 16.06 -14.46
N SER A 353 24.30 16.95 -14.59
CA SER A 353 25.67 16.62 -15.00
C SER A 353 26.40 15.68 -14.04
N GLU A 354 25.76 15.28 -12.94
CA GLU A 354 26.23 14.27 -12.01
C GLU A 354 25.33 13.03 -12.07
N PRO A 355 25.90 11.81 -11.98
CA PRO A 355 25.13 10.57 -12.07
C PRO A 355 23.98 10.53 -11.05
N LEU A 356 22.86 9.90 -11.42
CA LEU A 356 21.67 9.63 -10.57
C LEU A 356 22.03 9.14 -9.15
N PHE A 357 23.18 8.49 -9.02
CA PHE A 357 23.72 7.90 -7.80
C PHE A 357 24.92 8.63 -7.19
N ALA A 358 25.31 9.80 -7.70
CA ALA A 358 26.37 10.62 -7.15
C ALA A 358 26.07 10.92 -5.68
N GLY A 359 26.81 10.26 -4.79
CA GLY A 359 26.63 10.36 -3.34
C GLY A 359 25.56 9.43 -2.72
N ILE A 360 24.77 8.70 -3.51
CA ILE A 360 23.77 7.70 -3.07
C ILE A 360 24.40 6.31 -3.05
N VAL A 361 25.07 5.92 -4.15
CA VAL A 361 25.87 4.70 -4.23
C VAL A 361 27.33 5.12 -4.32
N ARG A 362 28.10 4.83 -3.27
CA ARG A 362 29.50 5.20 -3.18
C ARG A 362 30.36 3.97 -3.14
N VAL A 363 31.58 4.13 -3.61
CA VAL A 363 32.60 3.13 -3.39
C VAL A 363 33.02 3.20 -1.91
N PRO A 364 33.09 2.06 -1.18
CA PRO A 364 33.54 2.06 0.21
C PRO A 364 34.92 2.74 0.31
N GLN A 365 35.05 3.72 1.21
CA GLN A 365 36.30 4.46 1.44
C GLN A 365 36.89 5.10 0.16
N ASP A 366 36.05 5.37 -0.84
CA ASP A 366 36.44 5.87 -2.16
C ASP A 366 37.47 4.99 -2.91
N ASN A 367 37.52 3.69 -2.57
CA ASN A 367 38.49 2.72 -3.11
C ASN A 367 37.81 1.70 -4.05
N PRO A 368 37.91 1.86 -5.39
CA PRO A 368 37.18 1.05 -6.37
C PRO A 368 37.64 -0.41 -6.45
N GLN A 369 38.73 -0.77 -5.78
CA GLN A 369 39.22 -2.14 -5.69
C GLN A 369 38.47 -2.94 -4.61
N ILE A 370 37.72 -2.27 -3.72
CA ILE A 370 36.81 -2.94 -2.79
C ILE A 370 35.55 -3.31 -3.57
N GLY A 371 35.37 -4.59 -3.88
CA GLY A 371 34.23 -5.14 -4.64
C GLY A 371 32.90 -5.09 -3.89
N ASN A 372 32.50 -3.91 -3.43
CA ASN A 372 31.27 -3.64 -2.69
C ASN A 372 30.78 -2.20 -3.00
N LEU A 373 29.52 -1.89 -2.69
CA LEU A 373 28.88 -0.61 -2.94
C LEU A 373 28.18 -0.13 -1.67
N VAL A 374 28.42 1.11 -1.25
CA VAL A 374 27.73 1.77 -0.13
C VAL A 374 26.47 2.45 -0.67
N THR A 375 25.31 1.90 -0.37
CA THR A 375 23.98 2.40 -0.74
C THR A 375 23.31 3.09 0.47
N PRO A 376 22.19 3.80 0.28
CA PRO A 376 21.42 4.36 1.40
C PRO A 376 20.81 3.30 2.31
N ILE A 377 20.82 2.03 1.91
CA ILE A 377 20.34 0.92 2.74
C ILE A 377 21.52 0.38 3.54
N ASN A 378 22.52 -0.22 2.90
CA ASN A 378 23.62 -0.87 3.61
C ASN A 378 24.60 0.12 4.31
N GLY A 379 24.63 1.38 3.86
CA GLY A 379 25.48 2.44 4.37
C GLY A 379 24.82 3.35 5.39
N SER A 380 23.50 3.23 5.61
CA SER A 380 22.78 4.11 6.54
C SER A 380 23.22 3.93 7.99
N ASP A 381 23.12 4.99 8.79
CA ASP A 381 23.36 4.92 10.23
C ASP A 381 22.38 3.97 10.92
N VAL A 382 21.15 3.85 10.42
CA VAL A 382 20.15 2.90 10.93
C VAL A 382 20.60 1.46 10.69
N THR A 383 20.97 1.10 9.46
CA THR A 383 21.44 -0.25 9.15
C THR A 383 22.76 -0.57 9.84
N ARG A 384 23.69 0.39 9.90
CA ARG A 384 24.94 0.24 10.65
C ARG A 384 24.68 0.07 12.14
N SER A 385 23.79 0.85 12.73
CA SER A 385 23.39 0.74 14.14
C SER A 385 22.73 -0.60 14.41
N TRP A 386 21.82 -1.03 13.53
CA TRP A 386 21.15 -2.33 13.64
C TRP A 386 22.13 -3.50 13.56
N ILE A 387 23.01 -3.52 12.55
CA ILE A 387 24.05 -4.54 12.39
C ILE A 387 25.00 -4.54 13.59
N LYS A 388 25.48 -3.37 14.03
CA LYS A 388 26.35 -3.24 15.23
C LYS A 388 25.71 -3.78 16.50
N ASN A 389 24.37 -3.76 16.59
CA ASN A 389 23.64 -4.26 17.74
C ASN A 389 23.26 -5.75 17.63
N LEU A 390 23.49 -6.39 16.47
CA LEU A 390 23.31 -7.84 16.34
C LEU A 390 24.26 -8.58 17.28
N PRO A 391 23.83 -9.70 17.90
CA PRO A 391 24.63 -10.39 18.92
C PRO A 391 26.03 -10.79 18.44
N ILE A 392 26.22 -11.06 17.15
CA ILE A 392 27.53 -11.40 16.59
C ILE A 392 28.50 -10.21 16.56
N TYR A 393 28.01 -8.98 16.36
CA TYR A 393 28.84 -7.76 16.23
C TYR A 393 28.81 -6.86 17.47
N ARG A 394 27.86 -7.06 18.40
CA ARG A 394 27.68 -6.22 19.60
C ARG A 394 28.95 -6.16 20.44
N HIS A 395 29.44 -4.97 20.78
CA HIS A 395 30.62 -4.84 21.64
C HIS A 395 30.33 -5.30 23.08
N GLY A 396 31.34 -5.87 23.75
CA GLY A 396 31.25 -6.26 25.17
C GLY A 396 30.62 -7.62 25.47
N LEU A 397 30.06 -8.34 24.48
CA LEU A 397 29.53 -9.70 24.70
C LEU A 397 30.65 -10.74 24.71
N SER A 398 30.59 -11.66 25.70
CA SER A 398 31.46 -12.84 25.75
C SER A 398 31.14 -13.83 24.61
N PRO A 399 32.09 -14.67 24.16
CA PRO A 399 31.87 -15.59 23.05
C PRO A 399 30.69 -16.55 23.28
N ILE A 400 30.57 -17.08 24.51
CA ILE A 400 29.46 -17.95 24.89
C ILE A 400 28.11 -17.23 24.90
N THR A 401 28.04 -15.98 25.36
CA THR A 401 26.80 -15.18 25.34
C THR A 401 26.37 -14.87 23.91
N ARG A 402 27.32 -14.56 23.02
CA ARG A 402 27.04 -14.38 21.58
C ARG A 402 26.43 -15.65 21.00
N GLY A 403 27.05 -16.79 21.26
CA GLY A 403 26.55 -18.10 20.84
C GLY A 403 25.13 -18.33 21.36
N LEU A 404 24.90 -18.08 22.66
CA LEU A 404 23.62 -18.26 23.33
C LEU A 404 22.49 -17.44 22.69
N GLU A 405 22.68 -16.13 22.52
CA GLU A 405 21.66 -15.26 21.92
C GLU A 405 21.34 -15.67 20.47
N ILE A 406 22.37 -15.96 19.67
CA ILE A 406 22.20 -16.37 18.27
C ILE A 406 21.50 -17.72 18.20
N GLY A 407 21.96 -18.69 19.00
CA GLY A 407 21.35 -20.00 19.10
C GLY A 407 19.87 -19.89 19.44
N MET A 408 19.53 -19.13 20.50
CA MET A 408 18.15 -18.99 20.98
C MET A 408 17.19 -18.45 19.92
N VAL A 409 17.61 -17.46 19.13
CA VAL A 409 16.81 -16.95 18.02
C VAL A 409 16.61 -18.00 16.93
N HIS A 410 17.67 -18.71 16.53
CA HIS A 410 17.57 -19.75 15.51
C HIS A 410 16.67 -20.90 15.99
N GLY A 411 16.86 -21.35 17.23
CA GLY A 411 16.04 -22.39 17.83
C GLY A 411 14.56 -22.02 17.87
N TYR A 412 14.25 -20.80 18.31
CA TYR A 412 12.88 -20.29 18.36
C TYR A 412 12.20 -20.29 16.97
N LEU A 413 12.91 -19.84 15.94
CA LEU A 413 12.35 -19.73 14.58
C LEU A 413 12.28 -21.05 13.83
N LEU A 414 13.22 -21.98 14.08
CA LEU A 414 13.31 -23.24 13.35
C LEU A 414 12.14 -24.19 13.64
N LEU A 415 11.50 -24.09 14.80
CA LEU A 415 10.35 -24.94 15.13
C LEU A 415 9.19 -24.77 14.13
N GLY A 416 8.88 -23.53 13.73
CA GLY A 416 7.73 -23.22 12.87
C GLY A 416 7.73 -23.94 11.52
N PRO A 417 8.81 -23.85 10.72
CA PRO A 417 8.93 -24.58 9.47
C PRO A 417 8.81 -26.10 9.62
N PHE A 418 9.47 -26.71 10.61
CA PHE A 418 9.38 -28.16 10.83
C PHE A 418 7.98 -28.58 11.31
N LEU A 419 7.30 -27.74 12.09
CA LEU A 419 5.94 -27.99 12.54
C LEU A 419 4.92 -27.89 11.40
N LYS A 420 5.02 -26.86 10.54
CA LYS A 420 4.02 -26.57 9.51
C LYS A 420 4.27 -27.28 8.18
N LEU A 421 5.53 -27.54 7.84
CA LEU A 421 5.93 -28.11 6.55
C LEU A 421 6.56 -29.50 6.69
N GLY A 422 6.71 -30.00 7.93
CA GLY A 422 7.26 -31.32 8.19
C GLY A 422 6.40 -32.47 7.65
N PRO A 423 6.99 -33.67 7.52
CA PRO A 423 6.28 -34.85 7.05
C PRO A 423 5.20 -35.33 8.05
N LEU A 424 5.32 -34.96 9.32
CA LEU A 424 4.38 -35.31 10.40
C LEU A 424 3.39 -34.18 10.72
N ARG A 425 3.29 -33.14 9.88
CA ARG A 425 2.46 -31.94 10.17
C ARG A 425 0.96 -32.23 10.35
N ASP A 426 0.46 -33.32 9.76
CA ASP A 426 -0.95 -33.73 9.75
C ASP A 426 -1.26 -34.83 10.79
N THR A 427 -0.35 -35.08 11.74
CA THR A 427 -0.52 -36.09 12.80
C THR A 427 -0.64 -35.47 14.20
N ASP A 428 -1.12 -36.25 15.15
CA ASP A 428 -1.21 -35.90 16.57
C ASP A 428 0.17 -35.65 17.22
N ILE A 429 1.24 -36.17 16.61
CA ILE A 429 2.62 -35.97 17.03
C ILE A 429 3.35 -34.84 16.27
N ALA A 430 2.63 -33.99 15.51
CA ALA A 430 3.23 -32.92 14.71
C ALA A 430 4.18 -32.00 15.52
N LEU A 431 3.80 -31.66 16.76
CA LEU A 431 4.61 -30.83 17.65
C LEU A 431 5.92 -31.52 18.05
N TRP A 432 5.86 -32.81 18.39
CA TRP A 432 7.04 -33.62 18.72
C TRP A 432 7.92 -33.88 17.50
N GLY A 433 7.33 -34.07 16.33
CA GLY A 433 8.04 -34.17 15.05
C GLY A 433 8.76 -32.87 14.70
N GLY A 434 8.08 -31.73 14.88
CA GLY A 434 8.65 -30.40 14.71
C GLY A 434 9.81 -30.13 15.66
N TRP A 435 9.64 -30.48 16.94
CA TRP A 435 10.67 -30.40 17.97
C TRP A 435 11.91 -31.21 17.61
N GLY A 436 11.72 -32.48 17.24
CA GLY A 436 12.81 -33.38 16.86
C GLY A 436 13.57 -32.88 15.63
N GLY A 437 12.84 -32.42 14.61
CA GLY A 437 13.43 -31.86 13.39
C GLY A 437 14.25 -30.59 13.65
N ALA A 438 13.70 -29.65 14.41
CA ALA A 438 14.40 -28.41 14.78
C ALA A 438 15.63 -28.70 15.65
N SER A 439 15.51 -29.58 16.64
CA SER A 439 16.61 -29.96 17.53
C SER A 439 17.72 -30.67 16.76
N GLY A 440 17.37 -31.59 15.86
CA GLY A 440 18.30 -32.28 14.98
C GLY A 440 19.08 -31.30 14.10
N LEU A 441 18.39 -30.31 13.51
CA LEU A 441 19.05 -29.28 12.70
C LEU A 441 20.00 -28.41 13.53
N VAL A 442 19.61 -27.97 14.73
CA VAL A 442 20.50 -27.21 15.63
C VAL A 442 21.75 -28.02 16.00
N VAL A 443 21.62 -29.32 16.26
CA VAL A 443 22.77 -30.20 16.51
C VAL A 443 23.67 -30.29 15.28
N ILE A 444 23.10 -30.50 14.08
CA ILE A 444 23.87 -30.53 12.82
C ILE A 444 24.64 -29.23 12.63
N LEU A 445 23.97 -28.08 12.78
CA LEU A 445 24.59 -26.76 12.68
C LEU A 445 25.70 -26.56 13.72
N SER A 446 25.52 -27.07 14.94
CA SER A 446 26.54 -27.01 16.00
C SER A 446 27.76 -27.87 15.66
N VAL A 447 27.55 -29.05 15.06
CA VAL A 447 28.65 -29.89 14.54
C VAL A 447 29.36 -29.19 13.38
N CYS A 448 28.64 -28.54 12.47
CA CYS A 448 29.24 -27.75 11.40
C CYS A 448 30.09 -26.60 11.95
N LEU A 449 29.61 -25.87 12.96
CA LEU A 449 30.36 -24.82 13.65
C LEU A 449 31.60 -25.37 14.35
N PHE A 450 31.51 -26.54 14.98
CA PHE A 450 32.64 -27.22 15.59
C PHE A 450 33.69 -27.63 14.55
N LEU A 451 33.28 -28.24 13.44
CA LEU A 451 34.16 -28.64 12.35
C LEU A 451 34.84 -27.43 11.70
N TYR A 452 34.10 -26.34 11.49
CA TYR A 452 34.66 -25.07 11.03
C TYR A 452 35.68 -24.51 12.03
N GLY A 453 35.37 -24.56 13.32
CA GLY A 453 36.29 -24.18 14.38
C GLY A 453 37.60 -24.97 14.32
N ASN A 454 37.48 -26.28 14.19
CA ASN A 454 38.64 -27.16 14.13
C ASN A 454 39.47 -26.95 12.85
N ALA A 455 38.85 -26.71 11.69
CA ALA A 455 39.58 -26.52 10.44
C ALA A 455 40.10 -25.08 10.24
N GLY A 456 39.36 -24.08 10.73
CA GLY A 456 39.58 -22.66 10.44
C GLY A 456 40.57 -21.96 11.37
N PHE A 457 40.78 -22.48 12.59
CA PHE A 457 41.66 -21.88 13.60
C PHE A 457 42.97 -22.68 13.82
N GLN A 458 43.36 -23.54 12.88
CA GLN A 458 44.60 -24.31 12.93
C GLN A 458 45.82 -23.49 12.44
N GLY A 459 46.90 -23.49 13.24
CA GLY A 459 48.18 -22.87 12.90
C GLY A 459 48.16 -21.33 12.89
N SER A 460 49.17 -20.71 12.27
CA SER A 460 49.32 -19.24 12.18
C SER A 460 48.38 -18.56 11.16
N ARG A 461 47.40 -19.29 10.61
CA ARG A 461 46.44 -18.74 9.64
C ARG A 461 45.31 -18.03 10.39
N LYS A 462 45.15 -16.73 10.12
CA LYS A 462 43.96 -15.99 10.57
C LYS A 462 42.74 -16.45 9.76
N PRO A 463 41.56 -16.57 10.40
CA PRO A 463 40.32 -16.89 9.69
C PRO A 463 40.02 -15.84 8.61
N VAL A 464 39.38 -16.28 7.52
CA VAL A 464 38.99 -15.40 6.42
C VAL A 464 37.70 -14.67 6.81
N GLY A 465 37.78 -13.34 6.97
CA GLY A 465 36.63 -12.47 7.29
C GLY A 465 36.86 -11.57 8.50
N GLU A 466 35.98 -10.57 8.69
CA GLU A 466 36.00 -9.67 9.85
C GLU A 466 35.26 -10.27 11.04
N LEU A 467 35.96 -11.06 11.86
CA LEU A 467 35.45 -11.58 13.13
C LEU A 467 35.75 -10.62 14.30
N PRO A 468 34.84 -10.50 15.28
CA PRO A 468 35.12 -9.79 16.54
C PRO A 468 36.42 -10.29 17.16
N ALA A 469 37.17 -9.41 17.84
CA ALA A 469 38.46 -9.74 18.45
C ALA A 469 38.39 -10.98 19.36
N ASN A 470 37.26 -11.18 20.03
CA ASN A 470 36.99 -12.33 20.89
C ASN A 470 36.35 -13.53 20.17
N LEU A 471 36.51 -13.68 18.86
CA LEU A 471 36.16 -14.89 18.09
C LEU A 471 37.30 -15.29 17.14
N GLN A 472 38.51 -14.82 17.39
CA GLN A 472 39.68 -15.07 16.54
C GLN A 472 40.52 -16.27 17.00
N THR A 473 40.13 -16.91 18.10
CA THR A 473 40.82 -18.11 18.62
C THR A 473 39.89 -19.31 18.64
N TYR A 474 40.45 -20.52 18.52
CA TYR A 474 39.69 -21.77 18.67
C TYR A 474 38.96 -21.85 20.01
N LYS A 475 39.59 -21.38 21.09
CA LYS A 475 38.99 -21.38 22.44
C LYS A 475 37.70 -20.56 22.46
N ASP A 476 37.73 -19.35 21.93
CA ASP A 476 36.57 -18.47 21.91
C ASP A 476 35.48 -18.98 20.96
N TRP A 477 35.89 -19.52 19.80
CA TRP A 477 34.97 -20.13 18.84
C TRP A 477 34.28 -21.38 19.41
N SER A 478 35.00 -22.18 20.20
CA SER A 478 34.44 -23.34 20.91
C SER A 478 33.38 -22.89 21.92
N GLN A 479 33.68 -21.87 22.72
CA GLN A 479 32.70 -21.27 23.64
C GLN A 479 31.46 -20.72 22.93
N PHE A 480 31.64 -20.07 21.78
CA PHE A 480 30.54 -19.64 20.92
C PHE A 480 29.69 -20.80 20.42
N THR A 481 30.34 -21.87 19.95
CA THR A 481 29.66 -23.08 19.46
C THR A 481 28.84 -23.76 20.56
N SER A 482 29.40 -23.85 21.78
CA SER A 482 28.67 -24.35 22.95
C SER A 482 27.47 -23.47 23.31
N GLY A 483 27.66 -22.14 23.28
CA GLY A 483 26.57 -21.18 23.47
C GLY A 483 25.46 -21.35 22.44
N PHE A 484 25.81 -21.52 21.16
CA PHE A 484 24.85 -21.73 20.07
C PHE A 484 24.01 -22.98 20.26
N LEU A 485 24.63 -24.10 20.66
CA LEU A 485 23.91 -25.34 20.93
C LEU A 485 22.93 -25.20 22.10
N ILE A 486 23.41 -24.66 23.24
CA ILE A 486 22.59 -24.46 24.44
C ILE A 486 21.44 -23.49 24.14
N GLY A 487 21.75 -22.37 23.49
CA GLY A 487 20.79 -21.36 23.08
C GLY A 487 19.76 -21.94 22.12
N GLY A 488 20.20 -22.66 21.09
CA GLY A 488 19.32 -23.25 20.07
C GLY A 488 18.33 -24.25 20.66
N LEU A 489 18.79 -25.18 21.49
CA LEU A 489 17.89 -26.10 22.17
C LEU A 489 16.95 -25.38 23.14
N GLY A 490 17.44 -24.37 23.85
CA GLY A 490 16.64 -23.53 24.75
C GLY A 490 15.56 -22.71 24.00
N GLY A 491 15.89 -22.16 22.84
CA GLY A 491 14.95 -21.40 22.00
C GLY A 491 13.84 -22.28 21.42
N ILE A 492 14.19 -23.50 21.00
CA ILE A 492 13.20 -24.52 20.58
C ILE A 492 12.25 -24.85 21.74
N LEU A 493 12.82 -25.13 22.92
CA LEU A 493 12.04 -25.48 24.10
C LEU A 493 11.08 -24.33 24.48
N PHE A 494 11.57 -23.10 24.45
CA PHE A 494 10.76 -21.91 24.71
C PHE A 494 9.61 -21.74 23.70
N ALA A 495 9.88 -21.95 22.40
CA ALA A 495 8.85 -21.90 21.36
C ALA A 495 7.77 -22.97 21.58
N ILE A 496 8.15 -24.17 22.02
CA ILE A 496 7.18 -25.23 22.38
C ILE A 496 6.31 -24.82 23.55
N PHE A 497 6.91 -24.28 24.62
CA PHE A 497 6.15 -23.81 25.77
C PHE A 497 5.11 -22.76 25.35
N ILE A 498 5.49 -21.81 24.49
CA ILE A 498 4.54 -20.82 23.95
C ILE A 498 3.41 -21.51 23.19
N LEU A 499 3.72 -22.43 22.28
CA LEU A 499 2.68 -23.11 21.49
C LEU A 499 1.74 -23.95 22.36
N LEU A 500 2.27 -24.62 23.39
CA LEU A 500 1.48 -25.37 24.35
C LEU A 500 0.57 -24.46 25.17
N GLU A 501 1.06 -23.32 25.65
CA GLU A 501 0.25 -22.37 26.42
C GLU A 501 -0.79 -21.66 25.55
N ILE A 502 -0.47 -21.32 24.29
CA ILE A 502 -1.46 -20.82 23.32
C ILE A 502 -2.57 -21.86 23.12
N GLY A 503 -2.20 -23.13 22.93
CA GLY A 503 -3.18 -24.22 22.82
C GLY A 503 -4.06 -24.37 24.06
N ARG A 504 -3.49 -24.27 25.27
CA ARG A 504 -4.23 -24.33 26.54
C ARG A 504 -5.17 -23.14 26.75
N SER A 505 -4.81 -21.98 26.23
CA SER A 505 -5.61 -20.74 26.33
C SER A 505 -6.79 -20.67 25.35
N GLY A 506 -6.93 -21.64 24.43
CA GLY A 506 -8.01 -21.66 23.43
C GLY A 506 -7.86 -20.62 22.32
N ILE A 507 -6.66 -20.07 22.13
CA ILE A 507 -6.33 -19.05 21.12
C ILE A 507 -6.00 -19.68 19.75
N MET A 508 -5.87 -21.01 19.67
CA MET A 508 -5.57 -21.77 18.44
C MET A 508 -6.73 -22.61 17.94
#